data_AF-A0A6M1NAM3-F1
#
_entry.id   AF-A0A6M1NAM3-F1
#
_cell.length_a   1.000
_cell.length_b   1.000
_cell.length_c   1.000
_cell.angle_alpha   90.00
_cell.angle_beta   90.00
_cell.angle_gamma   90.00
#
_symmetry.space_group_name_H-M   'P 1'
#
loop_
_entity.id
_entity.type
_entity.pdbx_description
1 polymer ?
#
loop_
_entity_poly.entity_id
_entity_poly.type
_entity_poly.pdbx_seq_one_letter_code
_entity_poly.pdbx_strand_id
1 'polypeptide(L)'
;MRKFTAFIFYLLLIVTSATANMSAEADSLLFENQRKRVNFLLEERSRKFGEYDHSLEQKTGIFGLFKTKTDMQKSINILKEIVINDNKIFLETRKLLDLKDTEREHFQKMATEFDSQVTAYMRTISKLQEENEKLRLHIKDLEKGEHQNGVVFYLLGLLFIGLLFVIYLLYRRLHASKN
;
A
#
# COMPACT_ATOMS: atom_id res chain seq x y z
N MET A 1 -8.28 -6.06 -36.06
CA MET A 1 -7.28 -6.55 -35.09
C MET A 1 -7.16 -5.68 -33.84
N ARG A 2 -6.89 -4.36 -33.93
CA ARG A 2 -6.79 -3.45 -32.75
C ARG A 2 -7.99 -3.43 -31.78
N LYS A 3 -9.22 -3.56 -32.29
CA LYS A 3 -10.43 -3.60 -31.44
C LYS A 3 -10.58 -4.93 -30.68
N PHE A 4 -10.08 -6.02 -31.25
CA PHE A 4 -10.11 -7.35 -30.63
C PHE A 4 -9.05 -7.47 -29.52
N THR A 5 -7.86 -6.89 -29.74
CA THR A 5 -6.81 -6.82 -28.70
C THR A 5 -7.23 -5.94 -27.52
N ALA A 6 -7.92 -4.81 -27.78
CA ALA A 6 -8.46 -3.96 -26.71
C ALA A 6 -9.56 -4.67 -25.89
N PHE A 7 -10.41 -5.46 -26.56
CA PHE A 7 -11.44 -6.26 -25.89
C PHE A 7 -10.85 -7.35 -25.00
N ILE A 8 -9.83 -8.07 -25.47
CA ILE A 8 -9.10 -9.07 -24.67
C ILE A 8 -8.43 -8.41 -23.46
N PHE A 9 -7.82 -7.25 -23.64
CA PHE A 9 -7.19 -6.52 -22.54
C PHE A 9 -8.21 -6.07 -21.49
N TYR A 10 -9.38 -5.59 -21.92
CA TYR A 10 -10.48 -5.23 -21.04
C TYR A 10 -11.04 -6.44 -20.27
N LEU A 11 -11.20 -7.59 -20.94
CA LEU A 11 -11.60 -8.84 -20.31
C LEU A 11 -10.59 -9.30 -19.26
N LEU A 12 -9.29 -9.21 -19.57
CA LEU A 12 -8.20 -9.55 -18.65
C LEU A 12 -8.24 -8.67 -17.40
N LEU A 13 -8.52 -7.36 -17.56
CA LEU A 13 -8.62 -6.39 -16.47
C LEU A 13 -9.82 -6.68 -15.53
N ILE A 14 -10.94 -7.14 -16.09
CA ILE A 14 -12.09 -7.57 -15.29
C ILE A 14 -11.74 -8.83 -14.49
N VAL A 15 -11.11 -9.82 -15.11
CA VAL A 15 -10.76 -11.08 -14.45
C VAL A 15 -9.76 -10.87 -13.31
N THR A 16 -8.76 -9.99 -13.47
CA THR A 16 -7.79 -9.69 -12.39
C THR A 16 -8.40 -8.90 -11.24
N SER A 17 -9.37 -8.02 -11.50
CA SER A 17 -10.09 -7.31 -10.43
C SER A 17 -11.02 -8.23 -9.62
N ALA A 18 -11.58 -9.26 -10.25
CA ALA A 18 -12.44 -10.23 -9.57
C ALA A 18 -11.67 -11.13 -8.59
N THR A 19 -10.43 -11.52 -8.92
CA THR A 19 -9.62 -12.39 -8.06
C THR A 19 -9.08 -11.69 -6.81
N ALA A 20 -8.80 -10.38 -6.89
CA ALA A 20 -8.31 -9.60 -5.74
C ALA A 20 -9.36 -9.36 -4.66
N ASN A 21 -10.65 -9.27 -5.03
CA ASN A 21 -11.74 -9.09 -4.07
C ASN A 21 -12.13 -10.40 -3.37
N MET A 22 -11.94 -11.56 -4.01
CA MET A 22 -12.23 -12.87 -3.43
C MET A 22 -11.34 -13.21 -2.23
N SER A 23 -10.07 -12.79 -2.21
CA SER A 23 -9.16 -13.10 -1.11
C SER A 23 -9.53 -12.35 0.17
N ALA A 24 -9.86 -11.06 0.07
CA ALA A 24 -10.28 -10.25 1.23
C ALA A 24 -11.60 -10.75 1.84
N GLU A 25 -12.56 -11.18 1.00
CA GLU A 25 -13.83 -11.75 1.46
C GLU A 25 -13.64 -13.16 2.07
N ALA A 26 -12.76 -13.98 1.50
CA ALA A 26 -12.43 -15.31 2.04
C ALA A 26 -11.80 -15.24 3.44
N ASP A 27 -10.85 -14.33 3.66
CA ASP A 27 -10.20 -14.15 4.96
C ASP A 27 -11.21 -13.65 6.01
N SER A 28 -12.09 -12.71 5.64
CA SER A 28 -13.19 -12.27 6.50
C SER A 28 -14.15 -13.41 6.84
N LEU A 29 -14.49 -14.28 5.88
CA LEU A 29 -15.38 -15.43 6.10
C LEU A 29 -14.73 -16.48 7.02
N LEU A 30 -13.43 -16.74 6.88
CA LEU A 30 -12.69 -17.67 7.74
C LEU A 30 -12.67 -17.19 9.19
N PHE A 31 -12.36 -15.91 9.42
CA PHE A 31 -12.38 -15.30 10.74
C PHE A 31 -13.78 -15.37 11.38
N GLU A 32 -14.82 -15.02 10.62
CA GLU A 32 -16.22 -15.06 11.07
C GLU A 32 -16.68 -16.47 11.44
N ASN A 33 -16.35 -17.47 10.61
CA ASN A 33 -16.66 -18.86 10.89
C ASN A 33 -15.95 -19.36 12.15
N GLN A 34 -14.69 -18.99 12.33
CA GLN A 34 -13.91 -19.33 13.52
C GLN A 34 -14.49 -18.67 14.78
N ARG A 35 -14.92 -17.40 14.71
CA ARG A 35 -15.59 -16.71 15.82
C ARG A 35 -16.90 -17.37 16.21
N LYS A 36 -17.73 -17.75 15.23
CA LYS A 36 -18.98 -18.50 15.47
C LYS A 36 -18.70 -19.82 16.19
N ARG A 37 -17.63 -20.53 15.81
CA ARG A 37 -17.23 -21.78 16.46
C ARG A 37 -16.87 -21.58 17.93
N VAL A 38 -16.10 -20.53 18.25
CA VAL A 38 -15.77 -20.18 19.64
C VAL A 38 -17.05 -19.86 20.42
N ASN A 39 -17.94 -19.04 19.88
CA ASN A 39 -19.20 -18.67 20.54
C ASN A 39 -20.09 -19.89 20.81
N PHE A 40 -20.18 -20.81 19.87
CA PHE A 40 -20.91 -22.06 20.08
C PHE A 40 -20.34 -22.88 21.25
N LEU A 41 -19.01 -23.00 21.36
CA LEU A 41 -18.38 -23.72 22.47
C LEU A 41 -18.59 -23.00 23.81
N LEU A 42 -18.58 -21.66 23.82
CA LEU A 42 -18.89 -20.84 25.00
C LEU A 42 -20.34 -21.03 25.46
N GLU A 43 -21.28 -21.14 24.53
CA GLU A 43 -22.68 -21.43 24.82
C GLU A 43 -22.86 -22.86 25.39
N GLU A 44 -22.19 -23.85 24.79
CA GLU A 44 -22.17 -25.23 25.32
C GLU A 44 -21.61 -25.25 26.74
N ARG A 45 -20.54 -24.49 27.00
CA ARG A 45 -19.94 -24.34 28.34
C ARG A 45 -20.94 -23.75 29.31
N SER A 46 -21.60 -22.65 28.94
CA SER A 46 -22.60 -22.00 29.78
C SER A 46 -23.74 -22.94 30.16
N ARG A 47 -24.23 -23.73 29.20
CA ARG A 47 -25.27 -24.73 29.46
C ARG A 47 -24.79 -25.80 30.46
N LYS A 48 -23.58 -26.35 30.26
CA LYS A 48 -23.00 -27.36 31.16
C LYS A 48 -22.75 -26.85 32.58
N PHE A 49 -22.38 -25.58 32.73
CA PHE A 49 -22.31 -24.96 34.06
C PHE A 49 -23.67 -24.91 34.74
N GLY A 50 -24.75 -24.57 34.01
CA GLY A 50 -26.10 -24.65 34.56
C GLY A 50 -26.50 -26.07 34.99
N GLU A 51 -26.15 -27.09 34.20
CA GLU A 51 -26.36 -28.50 34.55
C GLU A 51 -25.54 -28.93 35.77
N TYR A 52 -24.30 -28.43 35.89
CA TYR A 52 -23.44 -28.67 37.04
C TYR A 52 -24.03 -28.06 38.30
N ASP A 53 -24.45 -26.79 38.26
CA ASP A 53 -25.07 -26.11 39.40
C ASP A 53 -26.32 -26.85 39.88
N HIS A 54 -27.19 -27.27 38.95
CA HIS A 54 -28.35 -28.09 39.30
C HIS A 54 -27.94 -29.44 39.91
N SER A 55 -26.88 -30.09 39.41
CA SER A 55 -26.35 -31.34 39.98
C SER A 55 -25.79 -31.15 41.40
N LEU A 56 -25.31 -29.95 41.73
CA LEU A 56 -24.87 -29.62 43.08
C LEU A 56 -26.02 -29.48 44.08
N GLU A 57 -27.23 -29.16 43.63
CA GLU A 57 -28.40 -29.05 44.49
C GLU A 57 -29.12 -30.39 44.67
N GLN A 58 -28.98 -31.31 43.71
CA GLN A 58 -29.60 -32.64 43.76
C GLN A 58 -29.08 -33.48 44.94
N LYS A 59 -30.00 -33.98 45.76
CA LYS A 59 -29.75 -34.91 46.87
C LYS A 59 -30.74 -36.07 46.80
N THR A 60 -30.26 -37.25 46.39
CA THR A 60 -31.11 -38.45 46.26
C THR A 60 -30.91 -39.48 47.38
N GLY A 61 -30.09 -39.16 48.40
CA GLY A 61 -29.85 -40.04 49.54
C GLY A 61 -31.08 -40.25 50.42
N ILE A 62 -30.98 -41.09 51.46
CA ILE A 62 -32.10 -41.43 52.34
C ILE A 62 -32.79 -40.13 52.83
N PHE A 63 -34.06 -39.94 52.41
CA PHE A 63 -34.92 -38.76 52.59
C PHE A 63 -34.46 -37.42 51.97
N GLY A 64 -33.56 -37.43 50.99
CA GLY A 64 -33.05 -36.20 50.37
C GLY A 64 -32.13 -35.37 51.27
N LEU A 65 -31.74 -35.93 52.42
CA LEU A 65 -30.92 -35.24 53.41
C LEU A 65 -29.44 -35.17 53.01
N PHE A 66 -28.96 -36.16 52.24
CA PHE A 66 -27.55 -36.30 51.85
C PHE A 66 -27.41 -36.61 50.36
N LYS A 67 -26.25 -36.29 49.78
CA LYS A 67 -25.90 -36.68 48.41
C LYS A 67 -25.43 -38.13 48.36
N THR A 68 -25.84 -38.86 47.34
CA THR A 68 -25.32 -40.21 47.09
C THR A 68 -23.98 -40.16 46.34
N LYS A 69 -23.24 -41.27 46.35
CA LYS A 69 -22.04 -41.42 45.50
C LYS A 69 -22.36 -41.20 44.02
N THR A 70 -23.54 -41.63 43.58
CA THR A 70 -24.01 -41.47 42.20
C THR A 70 -24.25 -39.99 41.86
N ASP A 71 -24.87 -39.22 42.75
CA ASP A 71 -25.07 -37.77 42.57
C ASP A 71 -23.73 -37.03 42.44
N MET A 72 -22.76 -37.40 43.28
CA MET A 72 -21.40 -36.84 43.23
C MET A 72 -20.68 -37.22 41.95
N GLN A 73 -20.78 -38.49 41.51
CA GLN A 73 -20.17 -38.95 40.26
C GLN A 73 -20.75 -38.22 39.04
N LYS A 74 -22.07 -37.96 39.02
CA LYS A 74 -22.71 -37.16 37.97
C LYS A 74 -22.14 -35.74 37.93
N SER A 75 -22.02 -35.09 39.08
CA SER A 75 -21.42 -33.75 39.19
C SER A 75 -19.98 -33.72 38.67
N ILE A 76 -19.17 -34.73 39.02
CA ILE A 76 -17.78 -34.89 38.55
C ILE A 76 -17.73 -35.11 37.04
N ASN A 77 -18.63 -35.90 36.48
CA ASN A 77 -18.68 -36.14 35.04
C ASN A 77 -19.01 -34.85 34.26
N ILE A 78 -19.97 -34.06 34.73
CA ILE A 78 -20.30 -32.77 34.13
C ILE A 78 -19.09 -31.82 34.22
N LEU A 79 -18.41 -31.77 35.37
CA LEU A 79 -17.20 -30.96 35.53
C LEU A 79 -16.08 -31.39 34.56
N LYS A 80 -15.89 -32.70 34.36
CA LYS A 80 -14.93 -33.22 33.38
C LYS A 80 -15.28 -32.77 31.96
N GLU A 81 -16.56 -32.79 31.60
CA GLU A 81 -17.02 -32.30 30.30
C GLU A 81 -16.82 -30.80 30.11
N ILE A 82 -17.03 -30.00 31.17
CA ILE A 82 -16.72 -28.57 31.18
C ILE A 82 -15.23 -28.36 30.89
N VAL A 83 -14.33 -29.06 31.59
CA VAL A 83 -12.88 -28.93 31.38
C VAL A 83 -12.47 -29.32 29.95
N ILE A 84 -13.06 -30.38 29.41
CA ILE A 84 -12.82 -30.77 28.00
C ILE A 84 -13.29 -29.67 27.05
N ASN A 85 -14.43 -29.04 27.32
CA ASN A 85 -14.92 -27.92 26.52
C ASN A 85 -14.02 -26.68 26.64
N ASP A 86 -13.56 -26.35 27.84
CA ASP A 86 -12.62 -25.25 28.08
C ASP A 86 -11.33 -25.42 27.26
N ASN A 87 -10.81 -26.64 27.16
CA ASN A 87 -9.66 -26.91 26.30
C ASN A 87 -9.97 -26.68 24.81
N LYS A 88 -11.16 -27.07 24.34
CA LYS A 88 -11.59 -26.79 22.95
C LYS A 88 -11.72 -25.29 22.71
N ILE A 89 -12.33 -24.55 23.65
CA ILE A 89 -12.45 -23.08 23.58
C ILE A 89 -11.07 -22.46 23.48
N PHE A 90 -10.11 -22.90 24.30
CA PHE A 90 -8.74 -22.41 24.27
C PHE A 90 -8.08 -22.62 22.91
N LEU A 91 -8.17 -23.83 22.35
CA LEU A 91 -7.61 -24.14 21.03
C LEU A 91 -8.24 -23.30 19.92
N GLU A 92 -9.57 -23.20 19.88
CA GLU A 92 -10.25 -22.43 18.83
C GLU A 92 -10.05 -20.91 18.98
N THR A 93 -9.92 -20.41 20.21
CA THR A 93 -9.59 -19.00 20.47
C THR A 93 -8.16 -18.69 20.05
N ARG A 94 -7.20 -19.59 20.31
CA ARG A 94 -5.82 -19.43 19.84
C ARG A 94 -5.77 -19.34 18.31
N LYS A 95 -6.45 -20.23 17.59
CA LYS A 95 -6.54 -20.15 16.13
C LYS A 95 -7.13 -18.82 15.66
N LEU A 96 -8.16 -18.30 16.34
CA LEU A 96 -8.76 -17.01 16.03
C LEU A 96 -7.76 -15.86 16.21
N LEU A 97 -6.93 -15.91 17.25
CA LEU A 97 -5.86 -14.94 17.48
C LEU A 97 -4.77 -15.04 16.42
N ASP A 98 -4.31 -16.26 16.09
CA ASP A 98 -3.29 -16.48 15.06
C ASP A 98 -3.76 -15.92 13.70
N LEU A 99 -5.03 -16.13 13.31
CA LEU A 99 -5.59 -15.54 12.09
C LEU A 99 -5.50 -14.00 12.10
N LYS A 100 -5.88 -13.36 13.22
CA LYS A 100 -5.81 -11.91 13.36
C LYS A 100 -4.38 -11.38 13.34
N ASP A 101 -3.44 -12.08 13.94
CA ASP A 101 -2.03 -11.70 13.95
C ASP A 101 -1.41 -11.81 12.55
N THR A 102 -1.75 -12.86 11.79
CA THR A 102 -1.30 -12.99 10.39
C THR A 102 -1.85 -11.87 9.50
N GLU A 103 -3.12 -11.50 9.68
CA GLU A 103 -3.73 -10.38 8.97
C GLU A 103 -3.03 -9.05 9.31
N ARG A 104 -2.75 -8.81 10.60
CA ARG A 104 -2.02 -7.63 11.07
C ARG A 104 -0.62 -7.57 10.46
N GLU A 105 0.13 -8.67 10.47
CA GLU A 105 1.47 -8.73 9.87
C GLU A 105 1.43 -8.44 8.36
N HIS A 106 0.43 -8.97 7.66
CA HIS A 106 0.23 -8.72 6.23
C HIS A 106 0.01 -7.23 5.95
N PHE A 107 -0.90 -6.56 6.67
CA PHE A 107 -1.12 -5.13 6.53
C PHE A 107 0.11 -4.29 6.87
N GLN A 108 0.86 -4.68 7.92
CA GLN A 108 2.09 -3.99 8.29
C GLN A 108 3.17 -4.11 7.21
N LYS A 109 3.33 -5.28 6.59
CA LYS A 109 4.23 -5.50 5.47
C LYS A 109 3.83 -4.66 4.26
N MET A 110 2.55 -4.68 3.87
CA MET A 110 2.05 -3.85 2.77
C MET A 110 2.29 -2.37 3.01
N ALA A 111 2.01 -1.86 4.21
CA ALA A 111 2.26 -0.47 4.56
C ALA A 111 3.75 -0.09 4.46
N THR A 112 4.64 -0.97 4.94
CA THR A 112 6.10 -0.77 4.84
C THR A 112 6.58 -0.79 3.39
N GLU A 113 6.02 -1.69 2.58
CA GLU A 113 6.34 -1.79 1.15
C GLU A 113 5.87 -0.54 0.38
N PHE A 114 4.65 -0.07 0.65
CA PHE A 114 4.14 1.18 0.08
C PHE A 114 5.00 2.38 0.47
N ASP A 115 5.39 2.50 1.74
CA ASP A 115 6.25 3.60 2.21
C ASP A 115 7.62 3.59 1.50
N SER A 116 8.20 2.40 1.32
CA SER A 116 9.44 2.21 0.55
C SER A 116 9.27 2.62 -0.92
N GLN A 117 8.18 2.21 -1.56
CA GLN A 117 7.87 2.59 -2.94
C GLN A 117 7.66 4.11 -3.09
N VAL A 118 6.89 4.73 -2.19
CA VAL A 118 6.67 6.18 -2.17
C VAL A 118 7.99 6.92 -2.00
N THR A 119 8.85 6.48 -1.08
CA THR A 119 10.18 7.04 -0.87
C THR A 119 11.05 6.92 -2.13
N ALA A 120 11.01 5.78 -2.82
CA ALA A 120 11.73 5.57 -4.07
C ALA A 120 11.22 6.51 -5.18
N TYR A 121 9.90 6.66 -5.33
CA TYR A 121 9.31 7.60 -6.27
C TYR A 121 9.68 9.04 -5.97
N MET A 122 9.65 9.45 -4.70
CA MET A 122 10.10 10.78 -4.28
C MET A 122 11.55 11.05 -4.67
N ARG A 123 12.45 10.08 -4.49
CA ARG A 123 13.85 10.20 -4.92
C ARG A 123 13.96 10.37 -6.43
N THR A 124 13.19 9.59 -7.21
CA THR A 124 13.18 9.70 -8.67
C THR A 124 12.64 11.06 -9.13
N ILE A 125 11.56 11.55 -8.53
CA ILE A 125 11.02 12.89 -8.80
C ILE A 125 12.07 13.96 -8.51
N SER A 126 12.78 13.86 -7.38
CA SER A 126 13.82 14.81 -7.00
C SER A 126 14.97 14.82 -8.01
N LYS A 127 15.41 13.64 -8.47
CA LYS A 127 16.43 13.53 -9.53
C LYS A 127 15.97 14.15 -10.84
N LEU A 128 14.73 13.89 -11.25
CA LEU A 128 14.15 14.47 -12.47
C LEU A 128 14.04 16.00 -12.36
N GLN A 129 13.72 16.52 -11.19
CA GLN A 129 13.72 17.97 -10.94
C GLN A 129 15.13 18.56 -11.07
N GLU A 130 16.14 17.91 -10.50
CA GLU A 130 17.54 18.34 -10.62
C GLU A 130 18.03 18.33 -12.08
N GLU A 131 17.70 17.28 -12.84
CA GLU A 131 18.00 17.21 -14.27
C GLU A 131 17.28 18.30 -15.07
N ASN A 132 16.01 18.59 -14.74
CA ASN A 132 15.27 19.65 -15.41
C ASN A 132 15.90 21.02 -15.16
N GLU A 133 16.31 21.31 -13.92
CA GLU A 133 17.00 22.56 -13.58
C GLU A 133 18.37 22.66 -14.27
N LYS A 134 19.14 21.56 -14.33
CA LYS A 134 20.40 21.51 -15.10
C LYS A 134 20.16 21.83 -16.58
N LEU A 135 19.16 21.21 -17.21
CA LEU A 135 18.82 21.47 -18.61
C LEU A 135 18.41 22.93 -18.83
N ARG A 136 17.62 23.52 -17.93
CA ARG A 136 17.25 24.94 -17.98
C ARG A 136 18.46 25.86 -17.88
N LEU A 137 19.41 25.54 -16.99
CA LEU A 137 20.65 26.29 -16.88
C LEU A 137 21.51 26.18 -18.15
N HIS A 138 21.62 24.99 -18.74
CA HIS A 138 22.32 24.79 -20.01
C HIS A 138 21.70 25.59 -21.16
N ILE A 139 20.36 25.60 -21.27
CA ILE A 139 19.67 26.41 -22.28
C ILE A 139 19.97 27.90 -22.08
N LYS A 140 19.91 28.38 -20.84
CA LYS A 140 20.19 29.79 -20.51
C LYS A 140 21.64 30.19 -20.79
N ASP A 141 22.58 29.28 -20.59
CA ASP A 141 24.00 29.51 -20.89
C ASP A 141 24.26 29.57 -22.40
N LEU A 142 23.65 28.65 -23.16
CA LEU A 142 23.70 28.66 -24.63
C LEU A 142 23.09 29.95 -25.20
N GLU A 143 21.93 30.38 -24.69
CA GLU A 143 21.26 31.60 -25.13
C GLU A 143 22.10 32.86 -24.86
N LYS A 144 22.80 32.91 -23.72
CA LYS A 144 23.76 33.99 -23.42
C LYS A 144 24.95 34.00 -24.37
N GLY A 145 25.53 32.82 -24.66
CA GLY A 145 26.65 32.70 -25.59
C GLY A 145 26.29 33.12 -27.02
N GLU A 146 25.07 32.78 -27.47
CA GLU A 146 24.55 33.19 -28.78
C GLU A 146 24.34 34.71 -28.87
N HIS A 147 23.73 35.32 -27.84
CA HIS A 147 23.55 36.78 -27.79
C HIS A 147 24.89 37.53 -27.78
N GLN A 148 25.90 37.02 -27.08
CA GLN A 148 27.20 37.66 -26.99
C GLN A 148 27.95 37.62 -28.33
N ASN A 149 27.87 36.50 -29.06
CA ASN A 149 28.44 36.38 -30.40
C ASN A 149 27.72 37.27 -31.42
N GLY A 150 26.39 37.34 -31.36
CA GLY A 150 25.60 38.21 -32.24
C GLY A 150 26.02 39.67 -32.18
N VAL A 151 26.23 40.21 -30.97
CA VAL A 151 26.67 41.61 -30.76
C VAL A 151 28.05 41.87 -31.38
N VAL A 152 28.98 40.91 -31.29
CA VAL A 152 30.33 41.03 -31.90
C VAL A 152 30.24 41.07 -33.42
N PHE A 153 29.38 40.25 -34.05
CA PHE A 153 29.16 40.28 -35.50
C PHE A 153 28.55 41.60 -35.97
N TYR A 154 27.58 42.16 -35.23
CA TYR A 154 27.01 43.48 -35.55
C TYR A 154 28.06 44.61 -35.46
N LEU A 155 28.93 44.58 -34.43
CA LEU A 155 30.04 45.52 -34.27
C LEU A 155 31.05 45.43 -35.42
N LEU A 156 31.43 44.22 -35.84
CA LEU A 156 32.33 44.01 -36.98
C LEU A 156 31.72 44.51 -38.29
N GLY A 157 30.43 44.27 -38.52
CA GLY A 157 29.71 44.75 -39.71
C GLY A 157 29.69 46.27 -39.80
N LEU A 158 29.44 46.96 -38.68
CA LEU A 158 29.45 48.42 -38.62
C LEU A 158 30.85 49.00 -38.92
N LEU A 159 31.89 48.36 -38.39
CA LEU A 159 33.29 48.74 -38.65
C LEU A 159 33.63 48.61 -40.14
N PHE A 160 33.22 47.51 -40.79
CA PHE A 160 33.41 47.30 -42.23
C PHE A 160 32.72 48.36 -43.08
N ILE A 161 31.48 48.71 -42.76
CA ILE A 161 30.72 49.77 -43.46
C ILE A 161 31.42 51.12 -43.29
N GLY A 162 31.89 51.44 -42.08
CA GLY A 162 32.66 52.65 -41.81
C GLY A 162 33.95 52.72 -42.64
N LEU A 163 34.67 51.60 -42.75
CA LEU A 163 35.91 51.51 -43.52
C LEU A 163 35.65 51.71 -45.02
N LEU A 164 34.60 51.09 -45.56
CA LEU A 164 34.17 51.29 -46.94
C LEU A 164 33.77 52.75 -47.22
N PHE A 165 33.11 53.41 -46.27
CA PHE A 165 32.73 54.82 -46.39
C PHE A 165 33.97 55.74 -46.42
N VAL A 166 34.96 55.49 -45.57
CA VAL A 166 36.23 56.24 -45.58
C VAL A 166 37.00 56.04 -46.88
N ILE A 167 37.07 54.79 -47.38
CA ILE A 167 37.69 54.48 -48.68
C ILE A 167 36.97 55.22 -49.80
N TYR A 168 35.64 55.23 -49.81
CA TYR A 168 34.84 55.96 -50.80
C TYR A 168 35.13 57.47 -50.77
N LEU A 169 35.22 58.09 -49.59
CA LEU A 169 35.57 59.51 -49.45
C LEU A 169 37.00 59.82 -49.92
N LEU A 170 37.96 58.96 -49.61
CA LEU A 170 39.34 59.10 -50.09
C LEU A 170 39.42 58.95 -51.61
N TYR A 171 38.71 57.99 -52.19
CA TYR A 171 38.64 57.80 -53.63
C TYR A 171 38.04 59.02 -54.34
N ARG A 172 36.96 59.58 -53.78
CA ARG A 172 36.35 60.82 -54.28
C ARG A 172 37.31 62.01 -54.19
N ARG A 173 38.07 62.15 -53.09
CA ARG A 173 39.07 63.23 -52.95
C ARG A 173 40.23 63.09 -53.94
N LEU A 174 40.74 61.87 -54.13
CA LEU A 174 41.83 61.61 -55.08
C LEU A 174 41.41 61.87 -56.53
N HIS A 175 40.18 61.50 -56.90
CA HIS A 175 39.66 61.80 -58.25
C HIS A 175 39.31 63.27 -58.45
N ALA A 176 38.90 63.99 -57.40
CA ALA A 176 38.65 65.43 -57.46
C ALA A 176 39.96 66.26 -57.56
N SER A 177 41.11 65.71 -57.15
CA SER A 177 42.42 66.37 -57.23
C SER A 177 43.11 66.20 -58.60
N LYS A 178 42.52 65.46 -59.55
CA LYS A 178 43.13 65.16 -60.86
C LYS A 178 42.38 65.78 -62.05
N ASN A 179 41.47 66.74 -61.79
CA ASN A 179 40.89 67.62 -62.81
C ASN A 179 41.40 69.05 -62.59
#